data_AF-A0AA40DDP4-F1
#
_entry.id   AF-A0AA40DDP4-F1
#
_cell.length_a   1.000
_cell.length_b   1.000
_cell.length_c   1.000
_cell.angle_alpha   90.00
_cell.angle_beta   90.00
_cell.angle_gamma   90.00
#
_symmetry.space_group_name_H-M   'P 1'
#
loop_
_entity.id
_entity.type
_entity.pdbx_description
1 polymer ?
#
loop_
_entity_poly.entity_id
_entity_poly.type
_entity_poly.pdbx_seq_one_letter_code
_entity_poly.pdbx_strand_id
1 'polypeptide(L)'
;IRVKQLRSGCLVGRGEMPRRHGAERALNIIDSSPTIKMTLIPDLVHNSLKKLYSHPSRHYHTLAHIEALLALLSTHRDKFHDPEAVEAAIWFHDSIYDVNAQGNYNELQSAQLAGCMLLGLVDATRLKGIQAMIEATAAHMVPDLPSAEAVADAALFLDMDLSILGADEEVFDEYEMAVRKEYARVSDEAWREGRAAVLRKFLGREWIYHSGLFRGLLEEKARANLRRSVERLGGSGS
;
A
#
# COMPACT_ATOMS: atom_id res chain seq x y z
N ILE A 1 18.45 41.61 23.68
CA ILE A 1 19.74 41.49 24.42
C ILE A 1 19.51 41.96 25.85
N ARG A 2 19.40 41.03 26.80
CA ARG A 2 19.45 41.31 28.24
C ARG A 2 19.96 40.07 28.95
N VAL A 3 21.21 40.14 29.39
CA VAL A 3 21.92 39.13 30.18
C VAL A 3 21.60 39.37 31.65
N LYS A 4 21.33 38.31 32.41
CA LYS A 4 21.62 38.26 33.85
C LYS A 4 21.82 36.81 34.32
N GLN A 5 23.07 36.54 34.70
CA GLN A 5 23.58 35.35 35.38
C GLN A 5 22.85 35.06 36.70
N LEU A 6 22.75 33.77 37.06
CA LEU A 6 22.83 33.31 38.45
C LEU A 6 23.58 31.96 38.55
N ARG A 7 24.83 32.07 39.03
CA ARG A 7 25.55 31.27 40.06
C ARG A 7 25.86 29.78 39.89
N SER A 8 27.16 29.54 40.04
CA SER A 8 27.93 28.29 40.10
C SER A 8 27.93 27.62 41.49
N GLY A 9 28.18 26.30 41.50
CA GLY A 9 29.13 25.67 42.41
C GLY A 9 28.60 24.51 43.27
N CYS A 10 29.08 23.28 43.03
CA CYS A 10 29.64 22.41 44.08
C CYS A 10 30.40 21.18 43.50
N LEU A 11 31.72 21.26 43.64
CA LEU A 11 32.74 20.25 44.02
C LEU A 11 32.74 18.79 43.49
N VAL A 12 33.96 18.48 43.03
CA VAL A 12 34.57 17.23 42.60
C VAL A 12 34.83 16.28 43.78
N GLY A 13 34.67 14.98 43.56
CA GLY A 13 35.27 13.91 44.37
C GLY A 13 35.80 12.78 43.48
N ARG A 14 37.13 12.60 43.45
CA ARG A 14 37.83 11.48 42.82
C ARG A 14 37.97 10.34 43.84
N GLY A 15 37.89 9.09 43.38
CA GLY A 15 38.27 7.88 44.11
C GLY A 15 38.58 6.74 43.15
N GLU A 16 39.69 6.04 43.39
CA GLU A 16 40.46 5.21 42.48
C GLU A 16 39.93 3.78 42.22
N MET A 17 40.42 3.19 41.13
CA MET A 17 40.30 1.78 40.70
C MET A 17 41.26 0.84 41.45
N PRO A 18 40.94 -0.47 41.48
CA PRO A 18 41.97 -1.50 41.32
C PRO A 18 41.68 -2.44 40.13
N ARG A 19 42.74 -2.76 39.37
CA ARG A 19 42.76 -3.83 38.35
C ARG A 19 43.06 -5.19 39.00
N ARG A 20 42.52 -6.30 38.48
CA ARG A 20 43.19 -7.57 38.06
C ARG A 20 42.21 -8.39 37.19
N HIS A 21 42.51 -8.61 35.92
CA HIS A 21 43.01 -9.86 35.31
C HIS A 21 42.13 -11.11 35.50
N GLY A 22 41.56 -11.58 34.39
CA GLY A 22 40.92 -12.89 34.25
C GLY A 22 40.34 -13.03 32.85
N ALA A 23 40.99 -13.81 32.01
CA ALA A 23 40.55 -14.17 30.67
C ALA A 23 39.35 -15.10 30.72
N GLU A 24 38.38 -14.96 29.83
CA GLU A 24 37.78 -16.11 29.14
C GLU A 24 36.94 -15.71 27.93
N ARG A 25 37.03 -16.57 26.92
CA ARG A 25 36.45 -16.48 25.58
C ARG A 25 34.97 -16.86 25.60
N ALA A 26 34.30 -16.37 24.56
CA ALA A 26 33.14 -16.96 23.89
C ALA A 26 31.81 -16.92 24.64
N LEU A 27 30.90 -16.11 24.10
CA LEU A 27 29.71 -16.63 23.43
C LEU A 27 29.21 -15.56 22.46
N ASN A 28 29.38 -15.82 21.16
CA ASN A 28 28.57 -15.19 20.12
C ASN A 28 27.13 -15.64 20.39
N ILE A 29 26.38 -14.81 21.11
CA ILE A 29 24.93 -14.90 21.08
C ILE A 29 24.54 -14.29 19.75
N ILE A 30 24.08 -15.16 18.85
CA ILE A 30 23.36 -14.78 17.65
C ILE A 30 22.21 -13.90 18.14
N ASP A 31 22.29 -12.61 17.88
CA ASP A 31 21.17 -11.69 18.04
C ASP A 31 20.14 -12.03 16.96
N SER A 32 19.38 -13.09 17.19
CA SER A 32 18.12 -13.34 16.52
C SER A 32 17.03 -12.52 17.21
N SER A 33 17.21 -11.20 17.27
CA SER A 33 16.10 -10.29 17.52
C SER A 33 15.12 -10.43 16.35
N PRO A 34 13.83 -10.70 16.60
CA PRO A 34 12.84 -10.53 15.57
C PRO A 34 12.92 -9.06 15.16
N THR A 35 13.20 -8.79 13.88
CA THR A 35 13.13 -7.44 13.33
C THR A 35 11.78 -6.88 13.74
N ILE A 36 11.78 -5.92 14.68
CA ILE A 36 10.55 -5.25 15.10
C ILE A 36 9.96 -4.68 13.82
N LYS A 37 8.84 -5.25 13.36
CA LYS A 37 8.07 -4.71 12.24
C LYS A 37 7.63 -3.32 12.68
N MET A 38 8.34 -2.28 12.24
CA MET A 38 8.14 -0.92 12.69
C MET A 38 7.01 -0.29 11.88
N THR A 39 5.76 -0.74 12.11
CA THR A 39 4.61 -0.15 11.42
C THR A 39 4.41 1.31 11.84
N LEU A 40 4.00 2.16 10.89
CA LEU A 40 3.66 3.57 11.15
C LEU A 40 2.26 3.73 11.74
N ILE A 41 1.48 2.65 11.74
CA ILE A 41 0.05 2.70 12.01
C ILE A 41 -0.20 2.15 13.43
N PRO A 42 -0.62 3.00 14.39
CA PRO A 42 -0.96 2.54 15.72
C PRO A 42 -2.15 1.57 15.72
N ASP A 43 -2.24 0.69 16.71
CA ASP A 43 -3.31 -0.32 16.82
C ASP A 43 -4.73 0.28 16.74
N LEU A 44 -4.93 1.47 17.31
CA LEU A 44 -6.22 2.16 17.25
C LEU A 44 -6.61 2.54 15.80
N VAL A 45 -5.63 2.95 15.00
CA VAL A 45 -5.83 3.29 13.58
C VAL A 45 -6.08 2.01 12.79
N HIS A 46 -5.30 0.95 12.99
CA HIS A 46 -5.55 -0.37 12.40
C HIS A 46 -6.98 -0.87 12.67
N ASN A 47 -7.43 -0.80 13.92
CA ASN A 47 -8.77 -1.23 14.29
C ASN A 47 -9.88 -0.38 13.64
N SER A 48 -9.62 0.90 13.40
CA SER A 48 -10.55 1.78 12.70
C SER A 48 -10.64 1.43 11.21
N LEU A 49 -9.49 1.18 10.56
CA LEU A 49 -9.42 0.77 9.16
C LEU A 49 -10.08 -0.59 8.92
N LYS A 50 -9.80 -1.59 9.77
CA LYS A 50 -10.45 -2.92 9.69
C LYS A 50 -11.98 -2.82 9.69
N LYS A 51 -12.55 -1.89 10.46
CA LYS A 51 -14.00 -1.64 10.46
C LYS A 51 -14.48 -1.11 9.12
N LEU A 52 -13.76 -0.19 8.47
CA LEU A 52 -14.12 0.34 7.15
C LEU A 52 -14.16 -0.76 6.09
N TYR A 53 -13.17 -1.64 6.09
CA TYR A 53 -13.09 -2.78 5.16
C TYR A 53 -14.11 -3.89 5.43
N SER A 54 -14.73 -3.91 6.62
CA SER A 54 -15.79 -4.87 6.97
C SER A 54 -17.19 -4.48 6.50
N HIS A 55 -17.33 -3.36 5.76
CA HIS A 55 -18.64 -2.89 5.32
C HIS A 55 -19.32 -3.92 4.40
N PRO A 56 -20.61 -4.31 4.63
CA PRO A 56 -21.26 -5.41 3.91
C PRO A 56 -21.41 -5.23 2.40
N SER A 57 -21.27 -4.00 1.89
CA SER A 57 -21.32 -3.72 0.45
C SER A 57 -19.99 -3.95 -0.27
N ARG A 58 -18.90 -4.17 0.47
CA ARG A 58 -17.59 -4.51 -0.09
C ARG A 58 -17.52 -6.02 -0.28
N HIS A 59 -17.21 -6.46 -1.49
CA HIS A 59 -17.08 -7.87 -1.83
C HIS A 59 -15.67 -8.20 -2.33
N TYR A 60 -15.04 -7.28 -3.05
CA TYR A 60 -13.63 -7.38 -3.41
C TYR A 60 -12.77 -6.49 -2.50
N HIS A 61 -13.15 -5.22 -2.34
CA HIS A 61 -12.39 -4.21 -1.59
C HIS A 61 -12.54 -4.38 -0.07
N THR A 62 -12.18 -5.56 0.42
CA THR A 62 -12.34 -6.04 1.81
C THR A 62 -10.98 -6.19 2.50
N LEU A 63 -10.98 -6.66 3.75
CA LEU A 63 -9.73 -6.92 4.47
C LEU A 63 -8.86 -7.98 3.77
N ALA A 64 -9.46 -8.93 3.04
CA ALA A 64 -8.71 -9.95 2.31
C ALA A 64 -7.84 -9.34 1.19
N HIS A 65 -8.32 -8.29 0.52
CA HIS A 65 -7.52 -7.52 -0.46
C HIS A 65 -6.29 -6.90 0.22
N ILE A 66 -6.51 -6.23 1.35
CA ILE A 66 -5.43 -5.61 2.13
C ILE A 66 -4.41 -6.66 2.60
N GLU A 67 -4.87 -7.80 3.10
CA GLU A 67 -4.00 -8.91 3.52
C GLU A 67 -3.18 -9.48 2.36
N ALA A 68 -3.75 -9.59 1.15
CA ALA A 68 -3.02 -9.99 -0.05
C ALA A 68 -1.91 -9.01 -0.41
N LEU A 69 -2.19 -7.70 -0.37
CA LEU A 69 -1.16 -6.66 -0.60
C LEU A 69 -0.07 -6.69 0.47
N LEU A 70 -0.43 -6.87 1.75
CA LEU A 70 0.55 -6.99 2.84
C LEU A 70 1.44 -8.24 2.69
N ALA A 71 0.90 -9.34 2.15
CA ALA A 71 1.69 -10.53 1.84
C ALA A 71 2.70 -10.26 0.71
N LEU A 72 2.30 -9.53 -0.33
CA LEU A 72 3.21 -9.09 -1.41
C LEU A 72 4.29 -8.15 -0.89
N LEU A 73 3.94 -7.17 -0.05
CA LEU A 73 4.91 -6.30 0.63
C LEU A 73 5.90 -7.11 1.46
N SER A 74 5.41 -8.09 2.23
CA SER A 74 6.28 -8.95 3.04
C SER A 74 7.21 -9.81 2.18
N THR A 75 6.75 -10.29 1.03
CA THR A 75 7.53 -11.14 0.11
C THR A 75 8.64 -10.35 -0.58
N HIS A 76 8.36 -9.10 -0.94
CA HIS A 76 9.28 -8.24 -1.70
C HIS A 76 9.85 -7.08 -0.86
N ARG A 77 9.88 -7.25 0.47
CA ARG A 77 10.22 -6.15 1.39
C ARG A 77 11.59 -5.53 1.10
N ASP A 78 12.53 -6.35 0.65
CA ASP A 78 13.90 -5.95 0.29
C ASP A 78 13.98 -5.08 -0.98
N LYS A 79 12.89 -4.97 -1.75
CA LYS A 79 12.80 -4.14 -2.95
C LYS A 79 12.35 -2.71 -2.66
N PHE A 80 11.80 -2.46 -1.49
CA PHE A 80 11.30 -1.15 -1.09
C PHE A 80 12.35 -0.38 -0.30
N HIS A 81 12.39 0.92 -0.51
CA HIS A 81 13.26 1.83 0.23
C HIS A 81 12.58 2.31 1.52
N ASP A 82 11.26 2.49 1.49
CA ASP A 82 10.41 2.85 2.62
C ASP A 82 9.20 1.91 2.73
N PRO A 83 9.42 0.63 3.10
CA PRO A 83 8.34 -0.35 3.16
C PRO A 83 7.27 0.00 4.20
N GLU A 84 7.61 0.79 5.21
CA GLU A 84 6.68 1.33 6.19
C GLU A 84 5.71 2.35 5.59
N ALA A 85 6.17 3.26 4.72
CA ALA A 85 5.29 4.18 4.00
C ALA A 85 4.37 3.43 3.01
N VAL A 86 4.89 2.39 2.35
CA VAL A 86 4.09 1.53 1.46
C VAL A 86 3.04 0.75 2.24
N GLU A 87 3.37 0.22 3.42
CA GLU A 87 2.39 -0.41 4.33
C GLU A 87 1.25 0.55 4.68
N ALA A 88 1.56 1.81 4.97
CA ALA A 88 0.55 2.84 5.20
C ALA A 88 -0.33 3.08 3.95
N ALA A 89 0.27 3.23 2.77
CA ALA A 89 -0.51 3.40 1.53
C ALA A 89 -1.45 2.22 1.28
N ILE A 90 -0.99 0.98 1.47
CA ILE A 90 -1.81 -0.24 1.36
C ILE A 90 -3.02 -0.16 2.29
N TRP A 91 -2.82 0.14 3.56
CA TRP A 91 -3.91 0.20 4.54
C TRP A 91 -4.94 1.30 4.26
N PHE A 92 -4.54 2.40 3.63
CA PHE A 92 -5.41 3.56 3.43
C PHE A 92 -6.04 3.66 2.03
N HIS A 93 -5.47 3.07 0.98
CA HIS A 93 -5.85 3.42 -0.41
C HIS A 93 -7.35 3.29 -0.72
N ASP A 94 -7.99 2.23 -0.22
CA ASP A 94 -9.44 1.98 -0.38
C ASP A 94 -10.24 2.14 0.93
N SER A 95 -9.68 2.86 1.91
CA SER A 95 -10.32 3.06 3.21
C SER A 95 -11.67 3.78 3.08
N ILE A 96 -11.77 4.72 2.14
CA ILE A 96 -13.02 5.31 1.67
C ILE A 96 -13.40 4.65 0.34
N TYR A 97 -14.63 4.14 0.26
CA TYR A 97 -15.11 3.42 -0.93
C TYR A 97 -16.61 3.60 -1.11
N ASP A 98 -16.98 4.45 -2.06
CA ASP A 98 -18.34 4.59 -2.57
C ASP A 98 -18.33 4.33 -4.08
N VAL A 99 -19.02 3.26 -4.50
CA VAL A 99 -19.16 2.86 -5.91
C VAL A 99 -19.95 3.87 -6.75
N ASN A 100 -20.68 4.78 -6.12
CA ASN A 100 -21.46 5.82 -6.81
C ASN A 100 -20.69 7.15 -6.92
N ALA A 101 -19.55 7.25 -6.26
CA ALA A 101 -18.71 8.44 -6.35
C ALA A 101 -18.13 8.57 -7.76
N GLN A 102 -17.93 9.82 -8.20
CA GLN A 102 -17.39 10.12 -9.52
C GLN A 102 -15.93 10.54 -9.43
N GLY A 103 -15.21 10.32 -10.53
CA GLY A 103 -13.80 10.70 -10.65
C GLY A 103 -12.94 9.97 -9.62
N ASN A 104 -12.02 10.69 -8.99
CA ASN A 104 -11.06 10.20 -8.01
C ASN A 104 -11.47 10.51 -6.56
N TYR A 105 -12.77 10.62 -6.29
CA TYR A 105 -13.27 11.01 -4.97
C TYR A 105 -12.82 10.03 -3.88
N ASN A 106 -12.92 8.72 -4.11
CA ASN A 106 -12.57 7.71 -3.11
C ASN A 106 -11.10 7.84 -2.71
N GLU A 107 -10.22 7.96 -3.70
CA GLU A 107 -8.77 8.05 -3.53
C GLU A 107 -8.37 9.35 -2.83
N LEU A 108 -8.95 10.49 -3.23
CA LEU A 108 -8.73 11.77 -2.55
C LEU A 108 -9.18 11.73 -1.09
N GLN A 109 -10.34 11.13 -0.80
CA GLN A 109 -10.84 11.04 0.56
C GLN A 109 -10.04 10.05 1.42
N SER A 110 -9.60 8.94 0.83
CA SER A 110 -8.66 8.00 1.45
C SER A 110 -7.33 8.66 1.78
N ALA A 111 -6.77 9.45 0.86
CA ALA A 111 -5.54 10.21 1.09
C ALA A 111 -5.71 11.29 2.17
N GLN A 112 -6.84 11.98 2.20
CA GLN A 112 -7.18 12.93 3.27
C GLN A 112 -7.30 12.22 4.63
N LEU A 113 -7.94 11.04 4.67
CA LEU A 113 -8.04 10.24 5.89
C LEU A 113 -6.65 9.84 6.41
N ALA A 114 -5.76 9.38 5.53
CA ALA A 114 -4.36 9.10 5.86
C ALA A 114 -3.66 10.34 6.43
N GLY A 115 -3.84 11.49 5.77
CA GLY A 115 -3.35 12.79 6.22
C GLY A 115 -3.76 13.11 7.66
N CYS A 116 -5.04 12.94 7.99
CA CYS A 116 -5.57 13.18 9.33
C CYS A 116 -5.06 12.18 10.36
N MET A 117 -5.01 10.89 10.02
CA MET A 117 -4.68 9.82 10.98
C MET A 117 -3.17 9.65 11.22
N LEU A 118 -2.33 10.07 10.29
CA LEU A 118 -0.86 9.99 10.39
C LEU A 118 -0.20 11.33 10.74
N LEU A 119 -0.98 12.40 10.90
CA LEU A 119 -0.46 13.72 11.26
C LEU A 119 0.28 13.68 12.60
N GLY A 120 1.55 14.10 12.59
CA GLY A 120 2.41 14.10 13.77
C GLY A 120 2.97 12.73 14.15
N LEU A 121 2.58 11.66 13.44
CA LEU A 121 3.19 10.32 13.56
C LEU A 121 4.35 10.12 12.58
N VAL A 122 4.34 10.83 11.45
CA VAL A 122 5.39 10.82 10.43
C VAL A 122 5.79 12.24 10.03
N ASP A 123 6.96 12.38 9.41
CA ASP A 123 7.38 13.66 8.84
C ASP A 123 6.54 14.05 7.61
N ALA A 124 6.54 15.34 7.28
CA ALA A 124 5.70 15.90 6.24
C ALA A 124 6.06 15.39 4.83
N THR A 125 7.30 14.98 4.58
CA THR A 125 7.72 14.46 3.27
C THR A 125 7.17 13.06 3.08
N ARG A 126 7.34 12.20 4.09
CA ARG A 126 6.77 10.84 4.09
C ARG A 126 5.25 10.86 4.00
N LEU A 127 4.57 11.74 4.74
CA LEU A 127 3.10 11.87 4.68
C LEU A 127 2.62 12.21 3.26
N LYS A 128 3.26 13.18 2.61
CA LYS A 128 2.93 13.55 1.23
C LYS A 128 3.16 12.40 0.25
N GLY A 129 4.23 11.63 0.44
CA GLY A 129 4.49 10.43 -0.36
C GLY A 129 3.38 9.38 -0.22
N ILE A 130 2.93 9.11 1.02
CA ILE A 130 1.81 8.20 1.30
C ILE A 130 0.53 8.69 0.61
N GLN A 131 0.19 9.97 0.75
CA GLN A 131 -0.99 10.55 0.13
C GLN A 131 -0.92 10.48 -1.41
N ALA A 132 0.22 10.80 -1.99
CA ALA A 132 0.42 10.73 -3.44
C ALA A 132 0.32 9.29 -3.97
N MET A 133 0.83 8.28 -3.25
CA MET A 133 0.64 6.87 -3.60
C MET A 133 -0.83 6.49 -3.60
N ILE A 134 -1.58 6.90 -2.58
CA ILE A 134 -3.02 6.63 -2.49
C ILE A 134 -3.78 7.32 -3.63
N GLU A 135 -3.55 8.60 -3.88
CA GLU A 135 -4.21 9.32 -4.97
C GLU A 135 -3.89 8.74 -6.35
N ALA A 136 -2.69 8.18 -6.53
CA ALA A 136 -2.24 7.57 -7.76
C ALA A 136 -3.01 6.29 -8.14
N THR A 137 -3.71 5.62 -7.21
CA THR A 137 -4.54 4.44 -7.52
C THR A 137 -5.74 4.80 -8.40
N ALA A 138 -6.16 6.07 -8.45
CA ALA A 138 -7.30 6.49 -9.29
C ALA A 138 -7.04 6.29 -10.79
N ALA A 139 -5.77 6.41 -11.22
CA ALA A 139 -5.36 6.24 -12.60
C ALA A 139 -4.31 5.13 -12.78
N HIS A 140 -3.83 4.55 -11.68
CA HIS A 140 -2.67 3.65 -11.64
C HIS A 140 -1.49 4.17 -12.43
N MET A 141 -1.16 5.45 -12.24
CA MET A 141 -0.03 6.14 -12.86
C MET A 141 0.95 6.58 -11.78
N VAL A 142 2.24 6.30 -11.98
CA VAL A 142 3.27 6.65 -10.99
C VAL A 142 3.30 8.17 -10.79
N PRO A 143 3.13 8.67 -9.54
CA PRO A 143 3.13 10.09 -9.27
C PRO A 143 4.53 10.69 -9.36
N ASP A 144 4.60 12.00 -9.57
CA ASP A 144 5.86 12.75 -9.43
C ASP A 144 6.21 12.87 -7.94
N LEU A 145 7.35 12.31 -7.54
CA LEU A 145 7.81 12.19 -6.17
C LEU A 145 9.25 12.70 -6.05
N PRO A 146 9.65 13.19 -4.86
CA PRO A 146 10.90 13.96 -4.71
C PRO A 146 12.19 13.15 -4.91
N SER A 147 12.13 11.82 -5.02
CA SER A 147 13.30 10.99 -5.26
C SER A 147 12.97 9.77 -6.13
N ALA A 148 13.98 9.23 -6.80
CA ALA A 148 13.84 8.04 -7.64
C ALA A 148 13.44 6.80 -6.83
N GLU A 149 13.88 6.72 -5.58
CA GLU A 149 13.51 5.67 -4.63
C GLU A 149 12.01 5.72 -4.30
N ALA A 150 11.48 6.92 -4.03
CA ALA A 150 10.06 7.10 -3.75
C ALA A 150 9.18 6.78 -4.98
N VAL A 151 9.65 7.17 -6.18
CA VAL A 151 9.00 6.80 -7.45
C VAL A 151 9.01 5.28 -7.65
N ALA A 152 10.11 4.59 -7.33
CA ALA A 152 10.21 3.15 -7.44
C ALA A 152 9.28 2.41 -6.46
N ASP A 153 9.22 2.87 -5.21
CA ASP A 153 8.31 2.32 -4.20
C ASP A 153 6.83 2.49 -4.61
N ALA A 154 6.47 3.67 -5.13
CA ALA A 154 5.13 3.93 -5.65
C ALA A 154 4.78 3.04 -6.85
N ALA A 155 5.73 2.84 -7.77
CA ALA A 155 5.53 1.95 -8.91
C ALA A 155 5.26 0.50 -8.47
N LEU A 156 6.02 -0.02 -7.51
CA LEU A 156 5.81 -1.36 -6.96
C LEU A 156 4.48 -1.47 -6.19
N PHE A 157 4.10 -0.44 -5.43
CA PHE A 157 2.80 -0.39 -4.76
C PHE A 157 1.63 -0.46 -5.75
N LEU A 158 1.66 0.35 -6.82
CA LEU A 158 0.61 0.34 -7.84
C LEU A 158 0.56 -0.99 -8.60
N ASP A 159 1.71 -1.62 -8.84
CA ASP A 159 1.77 -2.95 -9.44
C ASP A 159 1.17 -4.03 -8.53
N MET A 160 1.41 -3.94 -7.22
CA MET A 160 0.81 -4.82 -6.24
C MET A 160 -0.71 -4.69 -6.21
N ASP A 161 -1.24 -3.47 -6.24
CA ASP A 161 -2.68 -3.24 -6.30
C ASP A 161 -3.33 -3.83 -7.56
N LEU A 162 -2.62 -3.77 -8.70
CA LEU A 162 -3.03 -4.42 -9.96
C LEU A 162 -2.68 -5.92 -10.06
N SER A 163 -2.09 -6.52 -9.03
CA SER A 163 -1.59 -7.90 -9.12
C SER A 163 -2.70 -8.93 -9.37
N ILE A 164 -3.92 -8.65 -8.90
CA ILE A 164 -5.09 -9.51 -9.13
C ILE A 164 -5.37 -9.74 -10.62
N LEU A 165 -5.01 -8.79 -11.49
CA LEU A 165 -5.24 -8.92 -12.93
C LEU A 165 -4.46 -10.11 -13.50
N GLY A 166 -3.23 -10.34 -13.02
CA GLY A 166 -2.37 -11.44 -13.43
C GLY A 166 -2.46 -12.69 -12.58
N ALA A 167 -3.47 -12.80 -11.71
CA ALA A 167 -3.73 -14.01 -10.94
C ALA A 167 -4.09 -15.20 -11.85
N ASP A 168 -4.12 -16.40 -11.27
CA ASP A 168 -4.65 -17.57 -11.97
C ASP A 168 -6.11 -17.37 -12.37
N GLU A 169 -6.54 -18.05 -13.43
CA GLU A 169 -7.79 -17.77 -14.15
C GLU A 169 -9.01 -17.78 -13.22
N GLU A 170 -9.09 -18.77 -12.35
CA GLU A 170 -10.18 -18.97 -11.39
C GLU A 170 -10.24 -17.84 -10.36
N VAL A 171 -9.07 -17.40 -9.86
CA VAL A 171 -8.97 -16.30 -8.88
C VAL A 171 -9.39 -14.98 -9.52
N PHE A 172 -8.99 -14.74 -10.78
CA PHE A 172 -9.42 -13.57 -11.52
C PHE A 172 -10.95 -13.57 -11.78
N ASP A 173 -11.54 -14.74 -12.01
CA ASP A 173 -13.00 -14.87 -12.19
C ASP A 173 -13.77 -14.57 -10.90
N GLU A 174 -13.27 -15.06 -9.77
CA GLU A 174 -13.82 -14.73 -8.45
C GLU A 174 -13.74 -13.23 -8.18
N TYR A 175 -12.63 -12.59 -8.54
CA TYR A 175 -12.46 -11.14 -8.51
C TYR A 175 -13.53 -10.42 -9.34
N GLU A 176 -13.70 -10.79 -10.62
CA GLU A 176 -14.70 -10.16 -11.50
C GLU A 176 -16.12 -10.30 -10.94
N MET A 177 -16.45 -11.47 -10.39
CA MET A 177 -17.74 -11.71 -9.73
C MET A 177 -17.91 -10.87 -8.47
N ALA A 178 -16.86 -10.71 -7.66
CA ALA A 178 -16.88 -9.88 -6.46
C ALA A 178 -17.10 -8.41 -6.81
N VAL A 179 -16.36 -7.86 -7.78
CA VAL A 179 -16.58 -6.48 -8.24
C VAL A 179 -17.98 -6.31 -8.84
N ARG A 180 -18.49 -7.27 -9.63
CA ARG A 180 -19.88 -7.22 -10.14
C ARG A 180 -20.91 -7.06 -9.02
N LYS A 181 -20.71 -7.70 -7.86
CA LYS A 181 -21.60 -7.59 -6.70
C LYS A 181 -21.56 -6.19 -6.07
N GLU A 182 -20.41 -5.54 -6.03
CA GLU A 182 -20.28 -4.16 -5.51
C GLU A 182 -21.08 -3.17 -6.37
N TYR A 183 -21.15 -3.41 -7.68
CA TYR A 183 -21.94 -2.64 -8.63
C TYR A 183 -23.34 -3.23 -8.90
N ALA A 184 -23.92 -4.01 -7.98
CA ALA A 184 -25.21 -4.69 -8.17
C ALA A 184 -26.38 -3.75 -8.55
N ARG A 185 -26.28 -2.46 -8.21
CA ARG A 185 -27.28 -1.43 -8.56
C ARG A 185 -27.16 -0.91 -10.00
N VAL A 186 -26.00 -1.10 -10.64
CA VAL A 186 -25.78 -0.73 -12.04
C VAL A 186 -26.42 -1.80 -12.92
N SER A 187 -27.16 -1.36 -13.96
CA SER A 187 -27.77 -2.27 -14.93
C SER A 187 -26.70 -3.11 -15.64
N ASP A 188 -27.06 -4.31 -16.07
CA ASP A 188 -26.11 -5.22 -16.72
C ASP A 188 -25.48 -4.60 -17.98
N GLU A 189 -26.26 -3.86 -18.76
CA GLU A 189 -25.78 -3.14 -19.95
C GLU A 189 -24.70 -2.13 -19.59
N ALA A 190 -24.99 -1.21 -18.66
CA ALA A 190 -24.06 -0.16 -18.24
C ALA A 190 -22.83 -0.75 -17.52
N TRP A 191 -23.02 -1.82 -16.76
CA TRP A 191 -21.92 -2.56 -16.13
C TRP A 191 -20.98 -3.15 -17.18
N ARG A 192 -21.50 -3.87 -18.18
CA ARG A 192 -20.69 -4.49 -19.23
C ARG A 192 -19.91 -3.44 -20.01
N GLU A 193 -20.57 -2.36 -20.42
CA GLU A 193 -19.92 -1.27 -21.15
C GLU A 193 -18.81 -0.62 -20.31
N GLY A 194 -19.14 -0.21 -19.09
CA GLY A 194 -18.21 0.47 -18.19
C GLY A 194 -17.04 -0.40 -17.77
N ARG A 195 -17.29 -1.65 -17.36
CA ARG A 195 -16.25 -2.60 -16.97
C ARG A 195 -15.33 -2.90 -18.15
N ALA A 196 -15.89 -3.21 -19.33
CA ALA A 196 -15.08 -3.50 -20.50
C ALA A 196 -14.26 -2.27 -20.95
N ALA A 197 -14.77 -1.05 -20.77
CA ALA A 197 -14.01 0.17 -21.01
C ALA A 197 -12.79 0.31 -20.07
N VAL A 198 -12.95 0.01 -18.77
CA VAL A 198 -11.83 -0.01 -17.81
C VAL A 198 -10.77 -1.04 -18.23
N LEU A 199 -11.18 -2.27 -18.53
CA LEU A 199 -10.23 -3.33 -18.91
C LEU A 199 -9.50 -3.02 -20.23
N ARG A 200 -10.21 -2.43 -21.21
CA ARG A 200 -9.60 -1.97 -22.47
C ARG A 200 -8.56 -0.87 -22.26
N LYS A 201 -8.77 0.03 -21.29
CA LYS A 201 -7.76 1.06 -20.95
C LYS A 201 -6.44 0.42 -20.49
N PHE A 202 -6.49 -0.63 -19.66
CA PHE A 202 -5.30 -1.36 -19.26
C PHE A 202 -4.66 -2.13 -20.41
N LEU A 203 -5.46 -2.82 -21.24
CA LEU A 203 -4.95 -3.52 -22.43
C LEU A 203 -4.26 -2.59 -23.44
N GLY A 204 -4.70 -1.32 -23.51
CA GLY A 204 -4.11 -0.29 -24.38
C GLY A 204 -2.78 0.28 -23.89
N ARG A 205 -2.32 -0.04 -22.68
CA ARG A 205 -0.99 0.36 -22.20
C ARG A 205 0.08 -0.50 -22.87
N GLU A 206 1.28 0.07 -23.05
CA GLU A 206 2.46 -0.69 -23.47
C GLU A 206 2.77 -1.81 -22.45
N TRP A 207 2.70 -1.47 -21.16
CA TRP A 207 2.81 -2.40 -20.04
C TRP A 207 1.70 -2.11 -19.03
N ILE A 208 1.04 -3.15 -18.52
CA ILE A 208 0.06 -3.00 -17.44
C ILE A 208 0.78 -2.61 -16.15
N TYR A 209 1.91 -3.28 -15.89
CA TYR A 209 2.74 -3.07 -14.71
C TYR A 209 3.91 -2.11 -15.00
N HIS A 210 4.26 -1.28 -14.02
CA HIS A 210 5.33 -0.28 -14.10
C HIS A 210 6.72 -0.89 -13.93
N SER A 211 6.87 -1.86 -13.02
CA SER A 211 8.16 -2.46 -12.69
C SER A 211 8.50 -3.67 -13.56
N GLY A 212 9.80 -3.87 -13.84
CA GLY A 212 10.27 -5.09 -14.52
C GLY A 212 9.92 -6.38 -13.77
N LEU A 213 9.85 -6.31 -12.43
CA LEU A 213 9.45 -7.41 -11.56
C LEU A 213 8.04 -7.90 -11.88
N PHE A 214 7.03 -7.02 -11.74
CA PHE A 214 5.64 -7.41 -11.96
C PHE A 214 5.30 -7.65 -13.42
N ARG A 215 5.99 -6.98 -14.36
CA ARG A 215 5.90 -7.33 -15.79
C ARG A 215 6.29 -8.79 -16.04
N GLY A 216 7.45 -9.20 -15.50
CA GLY A 216 7.93 -10.57 -15.66
C GLY A 216 7.05 -11.62 -14.96
N LEU A 217 6.44 -11.26 -13.84
CA LEU A 217 5.58 -12.16 -13.07
C LEU A 217 4.17 -12.30 -13.65
N LEU A 218 3.55 -11.20 -14.10
CA LEU A 218 2.10 -11.12 -14.24
C LEU A 218 1.60 -10.60 -15.60
N GLU A 219 2.42 -9.94 -16.43
CA GLU A 219 1.93 -9.22 -17.62
C GLU A 219 1.18 -10.14 -18.60
N GLU A 220 1.72 -11.31 -18.93
CA GLU A 220 1.08 -12.22 -19.89
C GLU A 220 -0.25 -12.74 -19.34
N LYS A 221 -0.28 -13.19 -18.08
CA LYS A 221 -1.51 -13.65 -17.41
C LYS A 221 -2.54 -12.53 -17.34
N ALA A 222 -2.13 -11.33 -16.97
CA ALA A 222 -3.01 -10.17 -16.88
C ALA A 222 -3.67 -9.87 -18.24
N ARG A 223 -2.88 -9.82 -19.31
CA ARG A 223 -3.42 -9.59 -20.65
C ARG A 223 -4.36 -10.70 -21.11
N ALA A 224 -4.08 -11.96 -20.78
CA ALA A 224 -4.96 -13.08 -21.09
C ALA A 224 -6.31 -12.94 -20.34
N ASN A 225 -6.26 -12.71 -19.03
CA ASN A 225 -7.45 -12.51 -18.18
C ASN A 225 -8.31 -11.33 -18.65
N LEU A 226 -7.68 -10.19 -18.92
CA LEU A 226 -8.39 -8.99 -19.38
C LEU A 226 -9.07 -9.19 -20.73
N ARG A 227 -8.40 -9.84 -21.70
CA ARG A 227 -9.01 -10.14 -23.02
C ARG A 227 -10.21 -11.06 -22.88
N ARG A 228 -10.08 -12.15 -22.10
CA ARG A 228 -11.15 -13.10 -21.83
C ARG A 228 -12.34 -12.42 -21.16
N SER A 229 -12.11 -11.52 -20.19
CA SER A 229 -13.20 -10.75 -19.58
C SER A 229 -13.86 -9.80 -20.59
N VAL A 230 -13.10 -9.04 -21.38
CA VAL A 230 -13.67 -8.15 -22.40
C VAL A 230 -14.52 -8.91 -23.42
N GLU A 231 -14.09 -10.09 -23.85
CA GLU A 231 -14.86 -10.96 -24.75
C GLU A 231 -16.18 -11.42 -24.10
N ARG A 232 -16.14 -11.88 -22.84
CA ARG A 232 -17.35 -12.27 -22.09
C ARG A 232 -18.32 -11.10 -21.89
N LEU A 233 -17.81 -9.89 -21.66
CA LEU A 233 -18.62 -8.69 -21.47
C LEU A 233 -19.24 -8.18 -22.78
N GLY A 234 -18.58 -8.42 -23.93
CA GLY A 234 -19.10 -8.08 -25.27
C GLY A 234 -20.07 -9.12 -25.84
N GLY A 235 -20.00 -10.36 -25.37
CA GLY A 235 -20.88 -11.46 -25.78
C GLY A 235 -22.26 -11.40 -25.11
N SER A 236 -23.13 -10.52 -25.57
CA SER A 236 -24.56 -10.55 -25.26
C SER A 236 -25.36 -9.95 -26.41
N GLY A 237 -25.37 -10.68 -27.52
CA GLY A 237 -26.06 -10.31 -28.75
C GLY A 237 -26.09 -11.48 -29.74
N SER A 238 -26.70 -12.60 -29.35
CA SER A 238 -27.20 -13.66 -30.24
C SER A 238 -28.35 -14.38 -29.56
#